data_AF-A0A662FYB0-F1
#
_entry.id   AF-A0A662FYB0-F1
#
_cell.length_a   1.000
_cell.length_b   1.000
_cell.length_c   1.000
_cell.angle_alpha   90.00
_cell.angle_beta   90.00
_cell.angle_gamma   90.00
#
_symmetry.space_group_name_H-M   'P 1'
#
loop_
_entity.id
_entity.type
_entity.pdbx_description
1 polymer ?
#
loop_
_entity_poly.entity_id
_entity_poly.type
_entity_poly.pdbx_seq_one_letter_code
_entity_poly.pdbx_strand_id
1 'polypeptide(L)'
;MKAELLVKYMLSRLGCTHPFRISRILLLAEYEFREKYGRNLSQDLTFKGESFGFYIEELGLLINELERQGCIERIPEKKCIIYRCEEPSIDEPAKSVIDSIIDRVKGLDDRELNKIVISHPLYRQVVQSE
;
A
#
# COMPACT_ATOMS: atom_id res chain seq x y z
N MET A 1 -7.36 -5.51 10.15
CA MET A 1 -5.96 -5.61 10.61
C MET A 1 -5.41 -4.22 10.86
N LYS A 2 -4.44 -4.06 11.77
CA LYS A 2 -3.76 -2.78 11.98
C LYS A 2 -3.00 -2.34 10.72
N ALA A 3 -3.19 -1.08 10.33
CA ALA A 3 -2.51 -0.47 9.18
C ALA A 3 -0.99 -0.62 9.25
N GLU A 4 -0.40 -0.43 10.43
CA GLU A 4 1.04 -0.51 10.66
C GLU A 4 1.63 -1.88 10.25
N LEU A 5 1.01 -2.98 10.68
CA LEU A 5 1.49 -4.33 10.35
C LEU A 5 1.41 -4.59 8.85
N LEU A 6 0.33 -4.14 8.22
CA LEU A 6 0.10 -4.26 6.78
C LEU A 6 1.18 -3.52 5.98
N VAL A 7 1.46 -2.26 6.37
CA VAL A 7 2.48 -1.42 5.72
C VAL A 7 3.88 -2.01 5.94
N LYS A 8 4.21 -2.43 7.17
CA LYS A 8 5.50 -3.08 7.47
C LYS A 8 5.70 -4.35 6.63
N TYR A 9 4.67 -5.21 6.54
CA TYR A 9 4.74 -6.42 5.71
C TYR A 9 4.95 -6.05 4.24
N MET A 10 4.13 -5.15 3.70
CA MET A 10 4.28 -4.75 2.29
C MET A 10 5.67 -4.17 1.98
N LEU A 11 6.22 -3.34 2.88
CA LEU A 11 7.55 -2.77 2.70
C LEU A 11 8.67 -3.82 2.76
N SER A 12 8.55 -4.86 3.61
CA SER A 12 9.54 -5.95 3.66
C SER A 12 9.61 -6.73 2.34
N ARG A 13 8.51 -6.79 1.58
CA ARG A 13 8.41 -7.49 0.30
C ARG A 13 8.88 -6.69 -0.92
N LEU A 14 8.79 -5.36 -0.87
CA LEU A 14 8.97 -4.50 -2.05
C LEU A 14 10.43 -4.05 -2.31
N GLY A 15 11.32 -4.19 -1.34
CA GLY A 15 12.68 -3.64 -1.46
C GLY A 15 12.69 -2.12 -1.60
N CYS A 16 13.51 -1.58 -2.51
CA CYS A 16 13.56 -0.15 -2.82
C CYS A 16 12.30 0.28 -3.59
N THR A 17 11.37 0.94 -2.89
CA THR A 17 10.06 1.32 -3.45
C THR A 17 9.71 2.77 -3.18
N HIS A 18 8.94 3.39 -4.09
CA HIS A 18 8.47 4.76 -3.94
C HIS A 18 7.16 4.77 -3.13
N PRO A 19 6.94 5.73 -2.21
CA PRO A 19 5.67 5.90 -1.46
C PRO A 19 4.42 5.89 -2.34
N PHE A 20 4.54 6.45 -3.54
CA PHE A 20 3.51 6.36 -4.59
C PHE A 20 3.08 4.90 -4.87
N ARG A 21 4.04 4.02 -5.16
CA ARG A 21 3.75 2.61 -5.48
C ARG A 21 3.11 1.90 -4.30
N ILE A 22 3.60 2.15 -3.08
CA ILE A 22 3.04 1.60 -1.85
C ILE A 22 1.54 1.94 -1.73
N SER A 23 1.17 3.22 -1.93
CA SER A 23 -0.24 3.64 -1.85
C SER A 23 -1.14 2.93 -2.87
N ARG A 24 -0.64 2.67 -4.08
CA ARG A 24 -1.40 1.99 -5.14
C ARG A 24 -1.54 0.50 -4.87
N ILE A 25 -0.47 -0.13 -4.39
CA ILE A 25 -0.48 -1.55 -4.00
C ILE A 25 -1.43 -1.76 -2.82
N LEU A 26 -1.42 -0.89 -1.81
CA LEU A 26 -2.37 -0.92 -0.70
C LEU A 26 -3.82 -0.84 -1.16
N LEU A 27 -4.12 0.09 -2.07
CA LEU A 27 -5.48 0.26 -2.58
C LEU A 27 -5.93 -0.94 -3.45
N LEU A 28 -5.05 -1.51 -4.27
CA LEU A 28 -5.35 -2.74 -5.00
C LEU A 28 -5.57 -3.93 -4.07
N ALA A 29 -4.78 -4.04 -3.00
CA ALA A 29 -4.95 -5.09 -2.01
C ALA A 29 -6.28 -4.92 -1.25
N GLU A 30 -6.68 -3.69 -0.92
CA GLU A 30 -7.99 -3.38 -0.34
C GLU A 30 -9.13 -3.81 -1.27
N TYR A 31 -9.01 -3.56 -2.57
CA TYR A 31 -10.01 -4.02 -3.55
C TYR A 31 -10.14 -5.54 -3.57
N GLU A 32 -9.03 -6.24 -3.79
CA GLU A 32 -9.03 -7.70 -3.93
C GLU A 32 -9.50 -8.39 -2.64
N PHE A 33 -9.14 -7.83 -1.49
CA PHE A 33 -9.61 -8.33 -0.20
C PHE A 33 -11.11 -8.11 0.01
N ARG A 34 -11.65 -6.94 -0.37
CA ARG A 34 -13.10 -6.68 -0.32
C ARG A 34 -13.89 -7.59 -1.25
N GLU A 35 -13.42 -7.79 -2.48
CA GLU A 35 -14.08 -8.67 -3.45
C GLU A 35 -14.10 -10.12 -2.97
N LYS A 36 -12.99 -10.59 -2.38
CA LYS A 36 -12.85 -11.98 -1.95
C LYS A 36 -13.53 -12.28 -0.61
N TYR A 37 -13.51 -11.34 0.33
CA TYR A 37 -13.93 -11.58 1.72
C TYR A 37 -15.08 -10.69 2.19
N GLY A 38 -15.57 -9.75 1.38
CA GLY A 38 -16.71 -8.89 1.71
C GLY A 38 -16.44 -7.88 2.85
N ARG A 39 -15.18 -7.65 3.20
CA ARG A 39 -14.75 -6.75 4.29
C ARG A 39 -13.44 -6.05 3.96
N ASN A 40 -13.11 -4.99 4.70
CA ASN A 40 -11.88 -4.21 4.49
C ASN A 40 -10.62 -4.99 4.92
N LEU A 41 -9.49 -4.75 4.25
CA LEU A 41 -8.18 -5.33 4.59
C LEU A 41 -7.63 -4.67 5.86
N SER A 42 -7.59 -3.33 5.86
CA SER A 42 -7.29 -2.53 7.04
C SER A 42 -8.53 -1.77 7.51
N GLN A 43 -8.68 -1.67 8.83
CA GLN A 43 -9.73 -0.82 9.43
C GLN A 43 -9.23 0.59 9.74
N ASP A 44 -7.92 0.81 9.64
CA ASP A 44 -7.25 2.04 10.08
C ASP A 44 -6.58 2.78 8.91
N LEU A 45 -6.99 2.48 7.67
CA LEU A 45 -6.53 3.18 6.48
C LEU A 45 -7.69 3.95 5.85
N THR A 46 -7.48 5.25 5.66
CA THR A 46 -8.44 6.14 5.04
C THR A 46 -7.95 6.56 3.67
N PHE A 47 -8.67 6.14 2.62
CA PHE A 47 -8.36 6.48 1.24
C PHE A 47 -9.17 7.70 0.81
N LYS A 48 -8.51 8.84 0.61
CA LYS A 48 -9.15 10.11 0.22
C LYS A 48 -8.87 10.46 -1.22
N GLY A 49 -9.93 10.88 -1.92
CA GLY A 49 -9.91 11.31 -3.31
C GLY A 49 -9.76 12.81 -3.42
N GLU A 50 -8.97 13.23 -4.40
CA GLU A 50 -8.69 14.63 -4.75
C GLU A 50 -8.88 14.82 -6.25
N SER A 51 -9.00 16.07 -6.69
CA SER A 51 -9.14 16.43 -8.11
C SER A 51 -8.03 15.85 -9.01
N PHE A 52 -6.86 15.57 -8.45
CA PHE A 52 -5.68 15.05 -9.13
C PHE A 52 -5.32 13.59 -8.77
N GLY A 53 -6.10 12.90 -7.93
CA GLY A 53 -5.82 11.50 -7.59
C GLY A 53 -6.39 11.05 -6.25
N PHE A 54 -5.61 10.27 -5.50
CA PHE A 54 -5.94 9.84 -4.14
C PHE A 54 -4.68 9.76 -3.27
N TYR A 55 -4.89 9.79 -1.97
CA TYR A 55 -3.88 9.52 -0.95
C TYR A 55 -4.43 8.67 0.19
N ILE A 56 -3.53 8.19 1.04
CA ILE A 56 -3.84 7.44 2.26
C ILE A 56 -3.40 8.31 3.43
N GLU A 57 -4.34 8.76 4.27
CA GLU A 57 -4.08 9.76 5.32
C GLU A 57 -2.93 9.33 6.25
N GLU A 58 -2.92 8.05 6.63
CA GLU A 58 -2.03 7.50 7.64
C GLU A 58 -0.65 7.11 7.08
N LEU A 59 -0.53 6.90 5.77
CA LEU A 59 0.67 6.30 5.17
C LEU A 59 1.92 7.17 5.39
N GLY A 60 1.81 8.49 5.22
CA GLY A 60 2.93 9.41 5.43
C GLY A 60 3.42 9.43 6.87
N LEU A 61 2.48 9.45 7.83
CA LEU A 61 2.78 9.40 9.26
C LEU A 61 3.44 8.08 9.66
N LEU A 62 2.91 6.96 9.14
CA LEU A 62 3.48 5.63 9.37
C LEU A 62 4.91 5.53 8.83
N ILE A 63 5.18 5.99 7.61
CA ILE A 63 6.54 6.00 7.05
C ILE A 63 7.48 6.84 7.92
N ASN A 64 7.06 8.03 8.34
CA ASN A 64 7.90 8.91 9.18
C ASN A 64 8.15 8.32 10.58
N GLU A 65 7.18 7.61 11.16
CA GLU A 65 7.35 6.89 12.42
C GLU A 65 8.33 5.72 12.26
N LEU A 66 8.17 4.90 11.21
CA LEU A 66 9.09 3.78 10.93
C LEU A 66 10.52 4.26 10.66
N GLU A 67 10.68 5.42 10.02
CA GLU A 67 11.98 6.07 9.84
C GLU A 67 12.60 6.48 11.17
N ARG A 68 11.84 7.12 12.07
CA ARG A 68 12.31 7.47 13.42
C ARG A 68 12.68 6.25 14.26
N GLN A 69 12.02 5.12 14.03
CA GLN A 69 12.33 3.84 14.66
C GLN A 69 13.57 3.14 14.04
N GLY A 70 14.16 3.70 12.99
CA GLY A 70 15.29 3.09 12.27
C GLY A 70 14.91 1.94 11.35
N CYS A 71 13.62 1.73 11.08
CA CYS A 71 13.13 0.67 10.21
C CYS A 71 13.06 1.06 8.74
N ILE A 72 13.14 2.35 8.41
CA ILE A 72 13.17 2.84 7.03
C ILE A 72 14.50 3.55 6.75
N GLU A 73 15.09 3.19 5.62
CA GLU A 73 16.21 3.90 5.01
C GLU A 73 15.74 4.59 3.72
N ARG A 74 15.94 5.90 3.61
CA ARG A 74 15.68 6.65 2.38
C ARG A 74 16.90 6.57 1.47
N ILE A 75 16.67 6.35 0.18
CA ILE A 75 17.69 6.36 -0.88
C ILE A 75 17.37 7.54 -1.80
N PRO A 76 17.92 8.75 -1.54
CA PRO A 76 17.56 9.97 -2.25
C PRO A 76 17.80 9.90 -3.76
N GLU A 77 18.88 9.23 -4.19
CA GLU A 77 19.29 9.12 -5.59
C GLU A 77 18.26 8.34 -6.41
N LYS A 78 17.60 7.38 -5.77
CA LYS A 78 16.55 6.53 -6.37
C LYS A 78 15.14 7.00 -6.01
N LYS A 79 15.01 8.04 -5.17
CA LYS A 79 13.74 8.52 -4.60
C LYS A 79 12.90 7.41 -3.95
N CYS A 80 13.54 6.42 -3.35
CA CYS A 80 12.86 5.26 -2.78
C CYS A 80 13.12 5.13 -1.28
N ILE A 81 12.34 4.25 -0.64
CA ILE A 81 12.56 3.81 0.74
C ILE A 81 12.80 2.29 0.75
N ILE A 82 13.60 1.83 1.71
CA ILE A 82 13.88 0.41 1.97
C ILE A 82 13.53 0.14 3.44
N TYR A 83 12.83 -0.98 3.68
CA TYR A 83 12.58 -1.46 5.04
C TYR A 83 13.70 -2.35 5.54
N ARG A 84 14.14 -2.13 6.79
CA ARG A 84 15.33 -2.76 7.38
C ARG A 84 15.05 -3.59 8.63
N CYS A 85 13.87 -3.48 9.20
CA CYS A 85 13.46 -4.26 10.36
C CYS A 85 12.97 -5.66 9.95
N GLU A 86 12.71 -6.48 10.96
CA GLU A 86 12.17 -7.83 10.77
C GLU A 86 10.80 -7.79 10.09
N GLU A 87 10.56 -8.75 9.19
CA GLU A 87 9.26 -8.93 8.54
C GLU A 87 8.19 -9.24 9.61
N PRO A 88 7.10 -8.45 9.70
CA PRO A 88 6.06 -8.71 10.67
C PRO A 88 5.23 -9.94 10.27
N SER A 89 4.73 -10.66 11.26
CA SER A 89 3.71 -11.68 11.03
C SER A 89 2.34 -11.03 10.81
N ILE A 90 1.66 -11.39 9.73
CA ILE A 90 0.27 -11.01 9.41
C ILE A 90 -0.58 -12.26 9.13
N ASP A 91 -1.91 -12.13 9.10
CA ASP A 91 -2.78 -13.27 8.79
C ASP A 91 -2.67 -13.71 7.32
N GLU A 92 -2.83 -15.01 7.10
CA GLU A 92 -2.65 -15.60 5.76
C GLU A 92 -3.60 -15.07 4.68
N PRO A 93 -4.89 -14.76 4.94
CA PRO A 93 -5.75 -14.10 3.96
C PRO A 93 -5.15 -12.79 3.43
N ALA A 94 -4.64 -11.93 4.31
CA ALA A 94 -4.02 -10.69 3.91
C ALA A 94 -2.69 -10.91 3.19
N LYS A 95 -1.86 -11.80 3.72
CA LYS A 95 -0.58 -12.16 3.12
C LYS A 95 -0.73 -12.63 1.68
N SER A 96 -1.65 -13.58 1.45
CA SER A 96 -1.96 -14.12 0.12
C SER A 96 -2.39 -13.04 -0.86
N VAL A 97 -3.23 -12.08 -0.43
CA VAL A 97 -3.66 -10.97 -1.28
C VAL A 97 -2.48 -10.05 -1.59
N ILE A 98 -1.70 -9.63 -0.59
CA ILE A 98 -0.58 -8.70 -0.80
C ILE A 98 0.46 -9.31 -1.74
N ASP A 99 0.88 -10.54 -1.49
CA ASP A 99 1.89 -11.22 -2.32
C ASP A 99 1.37 -11.37 -3.76
N SER A 100 0.10 -11.75 -3.95
CA SER A 100 -0.56 -11.80 -5.27
C SER A 100 -0.52 -10.45 -6.01
N ILE A 101 -0.86 -9.35 -5.32
CA ILE A 101 -0.79 -8.01 -5.92
C ILE A 101 0.64 -7.65 -6.30
N ILE A 102 1.61 -7.86 -5.40
CA ILE A 102 3.02 -7.53 -5.63
C ILE A 102 3.53 -8.26 -6.87
N ASP A 103 3.27 -9.56 -6.98
CA ASP A 103 3.68 -10.36 -8.13
C ASP A 103 3.02 -9.89 -9.42
N ARG A 104 1.71 -9.57 -9.37
CA ARG A 104 0.95 -9.07 -10.52
C ARG A 104 1.48 -7.74 -11.05
N VAL A 105 1.97 -6.85 -10.18
CA VAL A 105 2.37 -5.48 -10.56
C VAL A 105 3.87 -5.27 -10.69
N LYS A 106 4.69 -6.31 -10.44
CA LYS A 106 6.16 -6.21 -10.42
C LYS A 106 6.78 -5.64 -11.70
N GLY A 107 6.17 -5.91 -12.85
CA GLY A 107 6.65 -5.43 -14.16
C GLY A 107 6.06 -4.10 -14.61
N LEU A 108 5.13 -3.52 -13.85
CA LEU A 108 4.38 -2.33 -14.27
C LEU A 108 5.10 -1.04 -13.87
N ASP A 109 5.11 -0.08 -14.79
CA ASP A 109 5.50 1.28 -14.48
C ASP A 109 4.43 2.00 -13.63
N ASP A 110 4.75 3.21 -13.15
CA ASP A 110 3.86 3.97 -12.28
C ASP A 110 2.56 4.41 -12.97
N ARG A 111 2.60 4.64 -14.29
CA ARG A 111 1.41 5.03 -15.07
C ARG A 111 0.48 3.84 -15.25
N GLU A 112 1.04 2.67 -15.60
CA GLU A 112 0.31 1.41 -15.74
C GLU A 112 -0.32 0.99 -14.42
N LEU A 113 0.46 0.98 -13.34
CA LEU A 113 -0.03 0.68 -11.99
C LEU A 113 -1.18 1.62 -11.61
N ASN A 114 -0.99 2.93 -11.80
CA ASN A 114 -2.02 3.91 -11.48
C ASN A 114 -3.28 3.71 -12.33
N LYS A 115 -3.14 3.40 -13.62
CA LYS A 115 -4.28 3.12 -14.51
C LYS A 115 -5.13 1.96 -13.98
N ILE A 116 -4.50 0.88 -13.53
CA ILE A 116 -5.24 -0.27 -12.96
C ILE A 116 -6.00 0.15 -11.71
N VAL A 117 -5.37 0.91 -10.82
CA VAL A 117 -5.99 1.36 -9.57
C VAL A 117 -7.22 2.23 -9.84
N ILE A 118 -7.08 3.28 -10.65
CA ILE A 118 -8.17 4.25 -10.88
C ILE A 118 -9.31 3.68 -11.74
N SER A 119 -9.02 2.64 -12.54
CA SER A 119 -10.03 2.00 -13.39
C SER A 119 -10.82 0.91 -12.65
N HIS A 120 -10.47 0.61 -11.39
CA HIS A 120 -11.12 -0.44 -10.64
C HIS A 120 -12.58 -0.06 -10.32
N PRO A 121 -13.56 -0.97 -10.45
CA PRO A 121 -14.97 -0.68 -10.16
C PRO A 121 -15.22 -0.16 -8.74
N LEU A 122 -14.44 -0.66 -7.78
CA LEU A 122 -14.51 -0.23 -6.37
C LEU A 122 -13.85 1.13 -6.10
N TYR A 123 -13.18 1.76 -7.07
CA TYR A 123 -12.43 3.00 -6.83
C TYR A 123 -13.29 4.07 -6.16
N ARG A 124 -14.47 4.36 -6.71
CA ARG A 124 -15.40 5.36 -6.18
C ARG A 124 -16.07 4.98 -4.85
N GLN A 125 -16.01 3.71 -4.46
CA GLN A 125 -16.60 3.22 -3.21
C GLN A 125 -15.60 3.25 -2.05
N VAL A 126 -14.32 3.03 -2.36
CA VAL A 126 -13.25 2.99 -1.37
C VAL A 126 -12.63 4.37 -1.17
N VAL A 127 -12.44 5.11 -2.27
CA VAL A 127 -11.86 6.44 -2.25
C VAL A 127 -12.97 7.44 -1.95
N GLN A 128 -12.98 7.95 -0.72
CA GLN A 128 -13.95 8.95 -0.27
C GLN A 128 -13.64 10.27 -0.98
N SER A 129 -14.59 10.78 -1.75
CA SER A 129 -14.48 12.11 -2.36
C SER A 129 -15.05 13.11 -1.37
N GLU A 130 -14.29 14.15 -1.04
CA GLU A 130 -14.83 15.34 -0.34
C GLU A 130 -15.69 16.18 -1.28
#